data_AF-A0A392RF34-F1
#
_entry.id   AF-A0A392RF34-F1
#
_cell.length_a   1.000
_cell.length_b   1.000
_cell.length_c   1.000
_cell.angle_alpha   90.00
_cell.angle_beta   90.00
_cell.angle_gamma   90.00
#
_symmetry.space_group_name_H-M   'P 1'
#
loop_
_entity.id
_entity.type
_entity.pdbx_description
1 polymer ?
#
loop_
_entity_poly.entity_id
_entity_poly.type
_entity_poly.pdbx_seq_one_letter_code
_entity_poly.pdbx_strand_id
1 'polypeptide(L)' 'MRVRVKIDVRQPLKKDTRVKDKNGEWCTVKFKYEKLGVFCFVCGIMGHAENKCEVRFSMDHDDGRRDWSAEIRADPRR' A
#
# COMPACT_ATOMS: atom_id res chain seq x y z
N MET A 1 0.74 -16.95 -2.23
CA MET A 1 1.72 -17.05 -1.12
C MET A 1 1.36 -16.02 -0.05
N ARG A 2 1.47 -16.34 1.25
CA ARG A 2 1.21 -15.41 2.35
C ARG A 2 2.35 -15.50 3.35
N VAL A 3 2.87 -14.36 3.79
CA VAL A 3 3.99 -14.28 4.73
C VAL A 3 3.62 -13.29 5.81
N ARG A 4 4.00 -13.57 7.06
CA ARG A 4 3.87 -12.64 8.18
C ARG A 4 5.21 -11.97 8.42
N VAL A 5 5.20 -10.64 8.37
CA VAL A 5 6.40 -9.81 8.56
C VAL A 5 6.10 -8.66 9.51
N LYS A 6 7.13 -8.16 10.19
CA LYS A 6 7.05 -6.87 10.89
C LYS A 6 7.29 -5.76 9.85
N ILE A 7 6.40 -4.78 9.83
CA ILE A 7 6.50 -3.61 8.94
C ILE A 7 6.41 -2.34 9.79
N ASP A 8 7.13 -1.29 9.37
CA ASP A 8 6.95 0.03 9.93
C ASP A 8 5.70 0.68 9.32
N VAL A 9 4.69 0.88 10.15
CA VAL A 9 3.38 1.40 9.74
C VAL A 9 3.37 2.91 9.51
N ARG A 10 4.45 3.59 9.92
CA ARG A 10 4.67 5.03 9.73
C ARG A 10 5.20 5.37 8.35
N GLN A 11 5.59 4.35 7.58
CA GLN A 11 6.06 4.49 6.21
C GLN A 11 4.98 4.04 5.22
N PRO A 12 5.00 4.58 3.98
CA PRO A 12 4.08 4.13 2.95
C PRO A 12 4.21 2.63 2.67
N LEU A 13 3.08 1.93 2.58
CA LEU A 13 3.08 0.51 2.24
C LEU A 13 3.54 0.27 0.79
N LYS A 14 4.39 -0.74 0.61
CA LYS A 14 4.89 -1.15 -0.71
C LYS A 14 3.77 -1.80 -1.52
N LYS A 15 3.58 -1.36 -2.77
CA LYS A 15 2.59 -1.91 -3.70
C LYS A 15 3.12 -3.13 -4.43
N ASP A 16 4.39 -3.07 -4.80
CA ASP A 16 5.06 -4.12 -5.55
C ASP A 16 6.58 -4.06 -5.34
N THR A 17 7.26 -5.09 -5.83
CA THR A 17 8.71 -5.11 -5.92
C THR A 17 9.14 -5.99 -7.09
N ARG A 18 10.31 -5.69 -7.67
CA ARG A 18 10.94 -6.53 -8.69
C ARG A 18 11.87 -7.53 -8.02
N VAL A 19 11.69 -8.80 -8.35
CA VAL A 19 12.58 -9.88 -7.93
C VAL A 19 13.05 -10.65 -9.15
N LYS A 20 14.18 -11.35 -9.03
CA LYS A 20 14.60 -12.31 -10.04
C LYS A 20 14.01 -13.69 -9.72
N ASP A 21 13.50 -14.35 -10.73
CA ASP A 21 13.09 -15.74 -10.62
C ASP A 21 14.31 -16.69 -10.60
N LYS A 22 14.05 -17.99 -10.58
CA LYS A 22 15.11 -19.02 -10.58
C LYS A 22 15.95 -19.03 -11.87
N ASN A 23 15.40 -18.51 -12.96
CA ASN A 23 16.05 -18.44 -14.27
C ASN A 23 16.78 -17.11 -14.48
N GLY A 24 16.73 -16.20 -13.49
CA GLY A 24 17.35 -14.87 -13.55
C GLY A 24 16.50 -13.81 -14.23
N GLU A 25 15.26 -14.13 -14.62
CA GLU A 25 14.32 -13.21 -15.24
C GLU A 25 13.67 -12.30 -14.19
N TRP A 26 13.48 -11.02 -14.52
CA TRP A 26 12.82 -10.07 -13.63
C TRP A 26 11.31 -10.26 -13.66
N CYS A 27 10.70 -10.49 -12.50
CA CYS A 27 9.26 -10.46 -12.32
C CYS A 27 8.85 -9.42 -11.28
N THR A 28 7.68 -8.82 -11.49
CA THR A 28 7.09 -7.86 -10.54
C THR A 28 6.09 -8.58 -9.65
N VAL A 29 6.33 -8.57 -8.35
CA VAL A 29 5.44 -9.15 -7.35
C VAL A 29 4.60 -8.04 -6.75
N LYS A 30 3.28 -8.11 -6.93
CA LYS A 30 2.32 -7.20 -6.29
C LYS A 30 1.99 -7.69 -4.88
N PHE A 31 1.95 -6.77 -3.93
CA PHE A 31 1.61 -7.05 -2.54
C PHE A 31 0.14 -6.75 -2.25
N LYS A 32 -0.47 -7.65 -1.48
CA LYS A 32 -1.76 -7.43 -0.84
C LYS A 32 -1.61 -7.67 0.66
N TYR A 33 -2.32 -6.89 1.46
CA TYR A 33 -2.20 -6.86 2.91
C TYR A 33 -3.47 -7.40 3.57
N GLU A 34 -3.30 -8.34 4.47
CA GLU A 34 -4.37 -8.80 5.38
C GLU A 34 -4.44 -7.89 6.61
N LYS A 35 -5.64 -7.76 7.20
CA LYS A 35 -5.88 -6.94 8.40
C LYS A 35 -5.47 -5.46 8.23
N LEU A 36 -5.59 -4.94 7.02
CA LEU A 36 -5.35 -3.53 6.75
C LEU A 36 -6.44 -2.69 7.44
N GLY A 37 -6.05 -1.97 8.49
CA GLY A 37 -6.94 -1.10 9.27
C GLY A 37 -7.28 0.20 8.52
N VAL A 38 -7.26 1.31 9.26
CA VAL A 38 -7.38 2.65 8.66
C VAL A 38 -6.11 2.92 7.85
N PHE A 39 -6.29 3.17 6.56
CA PHE A 39 -5.21 3.35 5.59
C PHE A 39 -5.51 4.55 4.71
N CYS A 40 -4.49 5.39 4.49
CA CYS A 40 -4.62 6.59 3.69
C CYS A 40 -4.20 6.31 2.24
N PHE A 41 -5.13 6.43 1.29
CA PHE A 41 -4.81 6.22 -0.13
C PHE A 41 -4.05 7.40 -0.77
N VAL A 42 -3.94 8.54 -0.07
CA VAL A 42 -3.14 9.69 -0.50
C VAL A 42 -1.65 9.45 -0.25
N CYS A 43 -1.26 9.13 0.98
CA CYS A 43 0.15 9.01 1.37
C CYS A 43 0.63 7.58 1.59
N GLY A 44 -0.26 6.59 1.56
CA GLY A 44 0.08 5.18 1.74
C GLY A 44 0.41 4.75 3.17
N ILE A 45 0.19 5.62 4.17
CA ILE A 45 0.52 5.37 5.58
C ILE A 45 -0.73 4.85 6.32
N MET A 46 -0.52 3.98 7.32
CA MET A 46 -1.60 3.49 8.18
C MET A 46 -1.84 4.40 9.38
N GLY A 47 -3.08 4.38 9.89
CA GLY A 47 -3.48 5.06 11.13
C GLY A 47 -4.35 6.30 10.94
N HIS A 48 -4.53 6.79 9.71
CA HIS A 48 -5.42 7.92 9.41
C HIS A 48 -6.12 7.73 8.06
N ALA A 49 -7.27 8.37 7.91
CA ALA A 49 -8.01 8.44 6.66
C ALA A 49 -7.61 9.69 5.88
N GLU A 50 -7.96 9.76 4.59
CA GLU A 50 -7.53 10.85 3.72
C GLU A 50 -7.93 12.25 4.22
N ASN A 51 -9.08 12.37 4.92
CA ASN A 51 -9.56 13.61 5.50
C ASN A 51 -8.77 14.08 6.74
N LYS A 52 -7.80 13.29 7.20
CA LYS A 52 -6.86 13.63 8.27
C LYS A 52 -5.40 13.50 7.79
N CYS A 53 -5.18 13.55 6.47
CA CYS A 53 -3.87 13.39 5.88
C CYS A 53 -3.19 14.75 5.73
N GLU A 54 -2.10 14.97 6.45
CA GLU A 54 -1.29 16.19 6.36
C GLU A 54 -0.79 16.44 4.93
N VAL A 55 -0.36 15.38 4.23
CA VAL A 55 0.10 15.45 2.84
C VAL A 55 -1.02 15.99 1.94
N ARG A 56 -2.26 15.54 2.13
CA ARG A 56 -3.41 16.02 1.37
C ARG A 56 -3.67 17.51 1.63
N PHE A 57 -3.60 17.95 2.89
CA PHE A 57 -3.84 19.35 3.24
C PHE A 57 -2.71 20.28 2.79
N SER A 58 -1.50 19.76 2.60
CA SER A 58 -0.38 20.52 2.04
C SER A 58 -0.38 20.60 0.51
N MET A 59 -1.27 19.90 -0.18
CA MET A 59 -1.37 19.97 -1.65
C MET A 59 -2.15 21.22 -2.06
N ASP A 60 -1.57 22.04 -2.93
CA ASP A 60 -2.24 23.22 -3.48
C ASP A 60 -3.47 22.84 -4.32
N HIS A 61 -3.37 21.76 -5.10
CA HIS A 61 -4.45 21.21 -5.92
C HIS A 61 -4.46 19.67 -5.80
N ASP A 62 -5.53 19.11 -5.23
CA ASP A 62 -5.78 17.67 -5.19
C ASP A 62 -6.57 17.26 -6.44
N ASP A 63 -5.92 16.55 -7.37
CA ASP A 63 -6.53 16.04 -8.62
C ASP A 63 -7.39 14.77 -8.41
N GLY A 64 -7.49 14.30 -7.17
CA GLY A 64 -8.24 13.10 -6.80
C GLY A 64 -7.54 11.79 -7.20
N ARG A 65 -6.37 11.82 -7.85
CA ARG A 65 -5.61 10.61 -8.17
C ARG A 65 -4.98 10.06 -6.90
N ARG A 66 -5.09 8.74 -6.74
CA ARG A 66 -4.54 8.02 -5.60
C ARG A 66 -3.60 6.97 -6.09
N ASP A 67 -2.43 6.97 -5.49
CA ASP A 67 -1.39 6.00 -5.76
C ASP A 67 -1.77 4.61 -5.28
N TRP A 68 -2.59 4.55 -4.22
CA TRP A 68 -3.11 3.31 -3.66
C TRP A 68 -4.61 3.20 -3.92
N SER A 69 -5.09 1.97 -4.04
CA SER A 69 -6.51 1.65 -4.20
C SER A 69 -6.91 0.49 -3.30
N ALA A 70 -8.21 0.16 -3.27
CA ALA A 70 -8.72 -0.98 -2.50
C ALA A 70 -8.07 -2.33 -2.90
N GLU A 71 -7.43 -2.41 -4.07
CA GLU A 71 -6.71 -3.61 -4.54
C GLU A 71 -5.57 -4.06 -3.62
N ILE A 72 -5.04 -3.15 -2.79
CA ILE A 72 -4.02 -3.48 -1.79
C ILE A 72 -4.57 -4.36 -0.65
N ARG A 73 -5.89 -4.44 -0.49
CA ARG A 73 -6.53 -5.32 0.49
C ARG A 73 -6.53 -6.76 -0.04
N ALA A 74 -6.06 -7.69 0.78
CA ALA A 74 -6.18 -9.11 0.48
C ALA A 74 -7.63 -9.59 0.64
N ASP A 75 -8.04 -10.54 -0.21
CA ASP A 75 -9.36 -11.14 -0.15
C ASP A 75 -9.59 -11.85 1.20
N PRO A 76 -10.76 -11.68 1.85
CA PRO A 76 -11.08 -12.33 3.11
C PRO A 76 -10.95 -13.86 3.01
N ARG A 77 -10.54 -14.51 4.10
CA ARG A 77 -10.61 -15.98 4.18
C ARG A 77 -12.08 -16.39 4.26
N ARG A 78 -12.52 -17.24 3.32
CA ARG A 78 -13.77 -18.00 3.43
C ARG A 78 -13.61 -19.14 4.44
#